data_AF-A0A937LJ65-F1
#
_entry.id   AF-A0A937LJ65-F1
#
_cell.length_a   1.000
_cell.length_b   1.000
_cell.length_c   1.000
_cell.angle_alpha   90.00
_cell.angle_beta   90.00
_cell.angle_gamma   90.00
#
_symmetry.space_group_name_H-M   'P 1'
#
loop_
_entity.id
_entity.type
_entity.pdbx_description
1 polymer ?
#
loop_
_entity_poly.entity_id
_entity_poly.type
_entity_poly.pdbx_seq_one_letter_code
_entity_poly.pdbx_strand_id
1 'polypeptide(L)'
;MKIIELWSDNFHEGDWACSNLENLHKTNGYTVRKTYQDGFLPVYEYVFPNETLQIKVYGSYKSWSPLPEAIADLISWGKPDFLAYDPENKKILFAVEETAAIPTGNQALQRCERLYGSSRANIPFWYLLAEYGTHKDGGLRRDSIWPTIMALKLSIKNKTPSLILHYADKENPEGYDFGKGVNALFFALHKMLENFVDGKKNLDDLGPVITDHYEDMFRFLKSQYKGIIDHLPGLEQFNIHELLNYHVSISTRSESISDLKFKAIYENLFHWPDTNSWYKNVRKRVGSSDLIKHDALAQEFEQFIDTGKCYVISSKAGSRPQKKSQVIDWIKKQNKSFDDAATKFKIKAKLDLKLEDFPASESGNLHVTTAKNILYLFDKFNDVKNIIYKIYPRVSGSLVDFDNNQKVMVYISNSLRPGRIFGDPFTGQISAYSTVFGKFDKNPRLIVAYFPHQSFSQFMDTNKKIVANKGFILLRELVDFVILGGGVIIRFKDDGRAEVL
;
A
#
# COMPACT_ATOMS: atom_id res chain seq x y z
N MET A 1 29.30 2.17 -25.20
CA MET A 1 27.96 1.53 -25.19
C MET A 1 27.58 1.25 -23.75
N LYS A 2 26.44 1.77 -23.32
CA LYS A 2 25.86 1.52 -21.99
C LYS A 2 24.81 0.41 -22.08
N ILE A 3 24.64 -0.35 -21.01
CA ILE A 3 23.72 -1.49 -20.97
C ILE A 3 22.80 -1.37 -19.75
N ILE A 4 21.50 -1.58 -19.97
CA ILE A 4 20.48 -1.75 -18.92
C ILE A 4 19.74 -3.07 -19.17
N GLU A 5 19.35 -3.71 -18.08
CA GLU A 5 18.41 -4.83 -18.08
C GLU A 5 17.04 -4.32 -17.63
N LEU A 6 16.01 -4.47 -18.47
CA LEU A 6 14.62 -4.19 -18.11
C LEU A 6 13.96 -5.49 -17.67
N TRP A 7 13.71 -5.64 -16.37
CA TRP A 7 13.08 -6.83 -15.79
C TRP A 7 11.57 -6.61 -15.65
N SER A 8 10.75 -7.59 -16.01
CA SER A 8 9.29 -7.44 -16.05
C SER A 8 8.52 -8.70 -15.61
N ASP A 9 7.23 -8.60 -15.28
CA ASP A 9 6.43 -9.78 -14.92
C ASP A 9 6.19 -10.70 -16.11
N ASN A 10 6.18 -10.15 -17.32
CA ASN A 10 6.15 -10.87 -18.58
C ASN A 10 6.75 -10.03 -19.71
N PHE A 11 7.16 -10.68 -20.81
CA PHE A 11 7.78 -9.98 -21.95
C PHE A 11 6.88 -8.88 -22.55
N HIS A 12 5.56 -9.01 -22.47
CA HIS A 12 4.65 -8.02 -23.05
C HIS A 12 4.73 -6.67 -22.32
N GLU A 13 4.80 -6.68 -20.98
CA GLU A 13 4.99 -5.45 -20.18
C GLU A 13 6.33 -4.78 -20.49
N GLY A 14 7.42 -5.55 -20.53
CA GLY A 14 8.74 -5.02 -20.88
C GLY A 14 8.80 -4.47 -22.31
N ASP A 15 8.18 -5.17 -23.27
CA ASP A 15 8.11 -4.74 -24.67
C ASP A 15 7.26 -3.48 -24.84
N TRP A 16 6.13 -3.38 -24.13
CA TRP A 16 5.29 -2.20 -24.08
C TRP A 16 6.05 -0.99 -23.54
N ALA A 17 6.81 -1.17 -22.46
CA ALA A 17 7.61 -0.10 -21.88
C ALA A 17 8.69 0.41 -22.87
N CYS A 18 9.45 -0.50 -23.49
CA CYS A 18 10.44 -0.12 -24.50
C CYS A 18 9.81 0.53 -25.73
N SER A 19 8.64 0.07 -26.18
CA SER A 19 7.94 0.65 -27.34
C SER A 19 7.49 2.09 -27.09
N ASN A 20 7.01 2.42 -25.88
CA ASN A 20 6.68 3.79 -25.51
C ASN A 20 7.93 4.69 -25.42
N LEU A 21 9.01 4.18 -24.83
CA LEU A 21 10.30 4.87 -24.80
C LEU A 21 10.84 5.10 -26.22
N GLU A 22 10.67 4.13 -27.11
CA GLU A 22 11.05 4.22 -28.52
C GLU A 22 10.30 5.33 -29.24
N ASN A 23 8.99 5.41 -29.07
CA ASN A 23 8.16 6.46 -29.65
C ASN A 23 8.66 7.84 -29.23
N LEU A 24 8.87 8.06 -27.93
CA LEU A 24 9.37 9.33 -27.41
C LEU A 24 10.79 9.65 -27.92
N HIS A 25 11.69 8.65 -27.96
CA HIS A 25 13.06 8.84 -28.44
C HIS A 25 13.08 9.22 -29.94
N LYS A 26 12.22 8.61 -30.75
CA LYS A 26 12.05 8.94 -32.16
C LYS A 26 11.45 10.33 -32.37
N THR A 27 10.50 10.76 -31.54
CA THR A 27 9.97 12.13 -31.56
C THR A 27 11.07 13.17 -31.30
N ASN A 28 12.08 12.82 -30.50
CA ASN A 28 13.26 13.67 -30.27
C ASN A 28 14.29 13.61 -31.41
N GLY A 29 13.99 12.94 -32.52
CA GLY A 29 14.85 12.86 -33.71
C GLY A 29 15.91 11.76 -33.65
N TYR A 30 15.85 10.88 -32.66
CA TYR A 30 16.85 9.81 -32.47
C TYR A 30 16.40 8.48 -33.04
N THR A 31 17.35 7.55 -33.18
CA THR A 31 17.12 6.24 -33.80
C THR A 31 17.03 5.14 -32.74
N VAL A 32 16.10 4.20 -32.94
CA VAL A 32 16.00 2.97 -32.15
C VAL A 32 16.04 1.77 -33.09
N ARG A 33 16.80 0.74 -32.70
CA ARG A 33 16.80 -0.56 -33.37
C ARG A 33 16.34 -1.64 -32.39
N LYS A 34 15.41 -2.48 -32.82
CA LYS A 34 14.99 -3.69 -32.09
C LYS A 34 15.57 -4.93 -32.76
N THR A 35 16.15 -5.81 -31.97
CA THR A 35 16.62 -7.13 -32.37
C THR A 35 16.17 -8.18 -31.35
N TYR A 36 16.37 -9.46 -31.67
CA TYR A 36 16.07 -10.56 -30.75
C TYR A 36 17.33 -11.39 -30.53
N GLN A 37 17.87 -11.34 -29.32
CA GLN A 37 18.96 -12.22 -28.91
C GLN A 37 18.41 -13.64 -28.72
N ASP A 38 19.13 -14.64 -29.21
CA ASP A 38 18.75 -16.06 -29.13
C ASP A 38 17.36 -16.38 -29.73
N GLY A 39 16.87 -15.51 -30.62
CA GLY A 39 15.58 -15.66 -31.31
C GLY A 39 14.34 -15.29 -30.48
N PHE A 40 14.47 -14.89 -29.22
CA PHE A 40 13.31 -14.56 -28.37
C PHE A 40 13.51 -13.39 -27.40
N LEU A 41 14.74 -13.09 -26.98
CA LEU A 41 15.00 -12.04 -25.97
C LEU A 41 15.04 -10.66 -26.67
N PRO A 42 14.07 -9.76 -26.43
CA PRO A 42 14.07 -8.45 -27.09
C PRO A 42 15.26 -7.60 -26.62
N VAL A 43 15.99 -7.04 -27.57
CA VAL A 43 17.10 -6.12 -27.33
C VAL A 43 16.87 -4.84 -28.13
N TYR A 44 16.77 -3.73 -27.43
CA TYR A 44 16.58 -2.40 -27.99
C TYR A 44 17.89 -1.62 -27.92
N GLU A 45 18.30 -1.00 -29.01
CA GLU A 45 19.46 -0.11 -29.10
C GLU A 45 18.97 1.31 -29.39
N TYR A 46 19.06 2.18 -28.39
CA TYR A 46 18.71 3.61 -28.47
C TYR A 46 19.99 4.42 -28.73
N VAL A 47 20.01 5.18 -29.83
CA VAL A 47 21.18 5.96 -30.24
C VAL A 47 21.03 7.41 -29.78
N PHE A 48 21.73 7.78 -28.71
CA PHE A 48 21.85 9.16 -28.23
C PHE A 48 23.01 9.87 -28.96
N PRO A 49 23.13 11.21 -28.87
CA PRO A 49 24.18 11.96 -29.58
C PRO A 49 25.61 11.48 -29.32
N ASN A 50 25.90 11.09 -28.09
CA ASN A 50 27.28 10.80 -27.64
C ASN A 50 27.53 9.31 -27.37
N GLU A 51 26.49 8.49 -27.32
CA GLU A 51 26.57 7.11 -26.83
C GLU A 51 25.33 6.31 -27.24
N THR A 52 25.48 4.98 -27.31
CA THR A 52 24.36 4.05 -27.53
C THR A 52 23.99 3.35 -26.22
N LEU A 53 22.70 3.34 -25.91
CA LEU A 53 22.13 2.57 -24.82
C LEU A 53 21.50 1.29 -25.36
N GLN A 54 21.95 0.15 -24.86
CA GLN A 54 21.32 -1.13 -25.09
C GLN A 54 20.41 -1.49 -23.89
N ILE A 55 19.14 -1.79 -24.16
CA ILE A 55 18.19 -2.30 -23.17
C ILE A 55 17.84 -3.75 -23.52
N LYS A 56 18.13 -4.68 -22.61
CA LYS A 56 17.75 -6.09 -22.73
C LYS A 56 16.47 -6.34 -21.92
N VAL A 57 15.43 -6.85 -22.55
CA VAL A 57 14.14 -7.06 -21.89
C VAL A 57 14.02 -8.48 -21.35
N TYR A 58 13.99 -8.64 -20.04
CA TYR A 58 13.76 -9.89 -19.34
C TYR A 58 12.28 -10.00 -18.97
N GLY A 59 11.63 -11.09 -19.40
CA GLY A 59 10.28 -11.44 -18.97
C GLY A 59 10.25 -11.95 -17.52
N SER A 60 9.22 -12.72 -17.15
CA SER A 60 8.93 -13.10 -15.76
C SER A 60 10.14 -13.36 -14.88
N TYR A 61 10.24 -12.62 -13.77
CA TYR A 61 11.30 -12.75 -12.75
C TYR A 61 11.63 -14.21 -12.35
N LYS A 62 10.63 -15.10 -12.35
CA LYS A 62 10.80 -16.50 -11.95
C LYS A 62 11.49 -17.39 -12.99
N SER A 63 11.57 -16.93 -14.23
CA SER A 63 12.12 -17.69 -15.35
C SER A 63 13.65 -17.59 -15.46
N TRP A 64 14.28 -16.75 -14.63
CA TRP A 64 15.69 -16.44 -14.71
C TRP A 64 16.41 -16.83 -13.42
N SER A 65 17.62 -17.38 -13.56
CA SER A 65 18.46 -17.77 -12.43
C SER A 65 19.94 -17.66 -12.81
N PRO A 66 20.78 -16.98 -11.99
CA PRO A 66 20.40 -16.26 -10.77
C PRO A 66 19.68 -14.93 -11.07
N LEU A 67 18.85 -14.46 -10.12
CA LEU A 67 18.38 -13.08 -10.13
C LEU A 67 19.44 -12.16 -9.50
N PRO A 68 19.63 -10.93 -10.01
CA PRO A 68 20.39 -9.91 -9.29
C PRO A 68 19.86 -9.68 -7.87
N GLU A 69 20.76 -9.56 -6.89
CA GLU A 69 20.43 -9.46 -5.46
C GLU A 69 19.46 -8.30 -5.18
N ALA A 70 19.74 -7.10 -5.72
CA ALA A 70 18.87 -5.93 -5.56
C ALA A 70 17.43 -6.16 -6.05
N ILE A 71 17.26 -6.97 -7.11
CA ILE A 71 15.94 -7.34 -7.65
C ILE A 71 15.28 -8.38 -6.74
N ALA A 72 16.01 -9.42 -6.35
CA ALA A 72 15.52 -10.47 -5.45
C ALA A 72 15.03 -9.88 -4.11
N ASP A 73 15.78 -8.92 -3.57
CA ASP A 73 15.41 -8.19 -2.37
C ASP A 73 14.14 -7.38 -2.59
N LEU A 74 14.05 -6.56 -3.64
CA LEU A 74 12.87 -5.75 -3.92
C LEU A 74 11.59 -6.58 -4.05
N ILE A 75 11.62 -7.65 -4.85
CA ILE A 75 10.42 -8.46 -5.10
C ILE A 75 9.95 -9.24 -3.87
N SER A 76 10.80 -9.40 -2.85
CA SER A 76 10.42 -9.98 -1.55
C SER A 76 9.47 -9.07 -0.76
N TRP A 77 9.55 -7.75 -0.97
CA TRP A 77 8.67 -6.73 -0.36
C TRP A 77 7.45 -6.43 -1.24
N GLY A 78 7.66 -6.37 -2.55
CA GLY A 78 6.63 -6.09 -3.54
C GLY A 78 7.22 -6.15 -4.93
N LYS A 79 6.61 -6.95 -5.80
CA LYS A 79 7.09 -7.19 -7.17
C LYS A 79 6.47 -6.16 -8.12
N PRO A 80 7.19 -5.13 -8.59
CA PRO A 80 6.69 -4.22 -9.63
C PRO A 80 6.48 -4.96 -10.95
N ASP A 81 5.65 -4.40 -11.82
CA ASP A 81 5.43 -4.98 -13.15
C ASP A 81 6.68 -4.85 -14.02
N PHE A 82 7.43 -3.76 -13.92
CA PHE A 82 8.78 -3.68 -14.48
C PHE A 82 9.74 -2.77 -13.71
N LEU A 83 11.04 -2.97 -13.94
CA LEU A 83 12.13 -2.15 -13.40
C LEU A 83 13.31 -2.08 -14.36
N ALA A 84 14.09 -1.00 -14.30
CA ALA A 84 15.36 -0.87 -15.00
C ALA A 84 16.54 -1.12 -14.05
N TYR A 85 17.39 -2.09 -14.37
CA TYR A 85 18.57 -2.47 -13.60
C TYR A 85 19.84 -2.16 -14.37
N ASP A 86 20.77 -1.50 -13.70
CA ASP A 86 22.12 -1.23 -14.17
C ASP A 86 23.04 -2.37 -13.67
N PRO A 87 23.49 -3.28 -14.56
CA PRO A 87 24.32 -4.41 -14.18
C PRO A 87 25.76 -4.02 -13.81
N GLU A 88 26.25 -2.85 -14.28
CA GLU A 88 27.60 -2.37 -13.99
C GLU A 88 27.70 -1.91 -12.53
N ASN A 89 26.74 -1.08 -12.09
CA ASN A 89 26.72 -0.56 -10.71
C ASN A 89 25.83 -1.36 -9.75
N LYS A 90 25.22 -2.45 -10.23
CA LYS A 90 24.32 -3.34 -9.48
C LYS A 90 23.18 -2.61 -8.76
N LYS A 91 22.57 -1.64 -9.45
CA LYS A 91 21.52 -0.77 -8.87
C LYS A 91 20.27 -0.76 -9.74
N ILE A 92 19.12 -0.61 -9.10
CA ILE A 92 17.85 -0.37 -9.80
C ILE A 92 17.71 1.14 -10.01
N LEU A 93 17.49 1.57 -11.26
CA LEU A 93 17.33 2.97 -11.64
C LEU A 93 15.91 3.46 -11.33
N PHE A 94 14.90 2.67 -11.67
CA PHE A 94 13.50 2.96 -11.37
C PHE A 94 12.69 1.66 -11.35
N ALA A 95 11.51 1.71 -10.74
CA ALA A 95 10.51 0.66 -10.78
C ALA A 95 9.13 1.25 -11.08
N VAL A 96 8.28 0.47 -11.76
CA VAL A 96 6.96 0.90 -12.18
C VAL A 96 5.93 -0.17 -11.84
N GLU A 97 4.81 0.29 -11.29
CA GLU A 97 3.57 -0.46 -11.23
C GLU A 97 2.61 0.09 -12.27
N GLU A 98 2.02 -0.83 -13.02
CA GLU A 98 0.99 -0.57 -14.01
C GLU A 98 -0.29 -1.28 -13.53
N THR A 99 -1.45 -0.66 -13.68
CA THR A 99 -2.70 -1.36 -13.36
C THR A 99 -3.77 -0.99 -14.35
N ALA A 100 -3.99 -1.89 -15.30
CA ALA A 100 -5.12 -1.91 -16.24
C ALA A 100 -6.49 -2.13 -15.59
N ALA A 101 -6.56 -2.33 -14.26
CA ALA A 101 -7.77 -2.78 -13.61
C ALA A 101 -8.68 -1.62 -13.20
N ILE A 102 -9.98 -1.77 -13.45
CA ILE A 102 -11.03 -0.81 -13.09
C ILE A 102 -10.86 -0.39 -11.62
N PRO A 103 -10.71 0.91 -11.29
CA PRO A 103 -10.52 1.41 -9.94
C PRO A 103 -11.77 1.20 -9.07
N THR A 104 -12.00 -0.05 -8.66
CA THR A 104 -13.18 -0.49 -7.94
C THR A 104 -12.81 -1.02 -6.58
N GLY A 105 -13.43 -0.45 -5.54
CA GLY A 105 -13.20 -0.85 -4.16
C GLY A 105 -11.73 -0.65 -3.76
N ASN A 106 -11.05 -1.74 -3.43
CA ASN A 106 -9.70 -1.71 -2.87
C ASN A 106 -8.62 -2.06 -3.91
N GLN A 107 -8.91 -2.09 -5.21
CA GLN A 107 -7.95 -2.56 -6.23
C GLN A 107 -6.64 -1.77 -6.25
N ALA A 108 -6.70 -0.44 -6.30
CA ALA A 108 -5.49 0.40 -6.24
C ALA A 108 -4.72 0.24 -4.91
N LEU A 109 -5.42 -0.10 -3.82
CA LEU A 109 -4.78 -0.40 -2.54
C LEU A 109 -4.03 -1.74 -2.54
N GLN A 110 -4.37 -2.69 -3.42
CA GLN A 110 -3.80 -4.06 -3.36
C GLN A 110 -2.34 -4.12 -3.80
N ARG A 111 -1.84 -3.05 -4.42
CA ARG A 111 -0.48 -2.95 -4.97
C ARG A 111 0.41 -1.98 -4.19
N CYS A 112 -0.14 -1.33 -3.16
CA CYS A 112 0.58 -0.35 -2.36
C CYS A 112 1.82 -0.93 -1.66
N GLU A 113 1.95 -2.24 -1.50
CA GLU A 113 3.19 -2.83 -1.00
C GLU A 113 4.35 -2.74 -2.00
N ARG A 114 4.07 -2.68 -3.30
CA ARG A 114 5.09 -2.50 -4.36
C ARG A 114 5.67 -1.09 -4.30
N LEU A 115 4.80 -0.11 -4.09
CA LEU A 115 5.16 1.28 -3.77
C LEU A 115 5.98 1.36 -2.48
N TYR A 116 5.55 0.68 -1.41
CA TYR A 116 6.27 0.64 -0.14
C TYR A 116 7.68 0.05 -0.28
N GLY A 117 7.79 -1.14 -0.88
CA GLY A 117 9.05 -1.86 -1.05
C GLY A 117 10.07 -1.06 -1.85
N SER A 118 9.63 -0.44 -2.95
CA SER A 118 10.50 0.39 -3.79
C SER A 118 10.97 1.65 -3.06
N SER A 119 10.05 2.35 -2.39
CA SER A 119 10.39 3.53 -1.60
C SER A 119 11.35 3.20 -0.46
N ARG A 120 11.12 2.07 0.25
CA ARG A 120 12.00 1.55 1.30
C ARG A 120 13.42 1.27 0.77
N ALA A 121 13.54 0.79 -0.46
CA ALA A 121 14.81 0.54 -1.12
C ALA A 121 15.45 1.81 -1.72
N ASN A 122 14.85 3.00 -1.55
CA ASN A 122 15.25 4.26 -2.19
C ASN A 122 15.27 4.16 -3.72
N ILE A 123 14.33 3.43 -4.30
CA ILE A 123 14.14 3.32 -5.74
C ILE A 123 13.02 4.27 -6.17
N PRO A 124 13.27 5.22 -7.10
CA PRO A 124 12.22 6.03 -7.69
C PRO A 124 11.11 5.17 -8.28
N PHE A 125 9.87 5.46 -7.90
CA PHE A 125 8.73 4.61 -8.21
C PHE A 125 7.56 5.38 -8.79
N TRP A 126 6.99 4.84 -9.86
CA TRP A 126 5.76 5.34 -10.46
C TRP A 126 4.68 4.27 -10.41
N TYR A 127 3.50 4.66 -9.95
CA TYR A 127 2.31 3.85 -10.02
C TYR A 127 1.35 4.48 -11.03
N LEU A 128 1.21 3.86 -12.20
CA LEU A 128 0.26 4.25 -13.23
C LEU A 128 -1.10 3.58 -12.96
N LEU A 129 -2.14 4.40 -12.76
CA LEU A 129 -3.49 4.00 -12.40
C LEU A 129 -4.52 4.61 -13.33
N ALA A 130 -5.56 3.87 -13.69
CA ALA A 130 -6.74 4.46 -14.30
C ALA A 130 -7.44 5.37 -13.29
N GLU A 131 -7.64 6.64 -13.61
CA GLU A 131 -8.43 7.54 -12.76
C GLU A 131 -9.89 7.09 -12.75
N TYR A 132 -10.43 6.75 -13.92
CA TYR A 132 -11.81 6.34 -14.12
C TYR A 132 -11.89 4.95 -14.76
N GLY A 133 -12.90 4.18 -14.34
CA GLY A 133 -13.25 2.92 -15.00
C GLY A 133 -14.72 2.56 -14.86
N THR A 134 -15.19 1.69 -15.77
CA THR A 134 -16.58 1.27 -15.88
C THR A 134 -16.79 -0.02 -15.10
N HIS A 135 -17.56 0.05 -14.02
CA HIS A 135 -17.90 -1.15 -13.27
C HIS A 135 -18.95 -2.01 -14.03
N LYS A 136 -19.10 -3.29 -13.63
CA LYS A 136 -19.99 -4.26 -14.30
C LYS A 136 -21.48 -3.85 -14.30
N ASP A 137 -21.87 -2.94 -13.43
CA ASP A 137 -23.22 -2.35 -13.37
C ASP A 137 -23.39 -1.18 -14.35
N GLY A 138 -22.38 -0.87 -15.17
CA GLY A 138 -22.33 0.30 -16.06
C GLY A 138 -21.99 1.60 -15.32
N GLY A 139 -21.80 1.57 -14.00
CA GLY A 139 -21.48 2.74 -13.21
C GLY A 139 -20.02 3.13 -13.32
N LEU A 140 -19.77 4.42 -13.56
CA LEU A 140 -18.44 4.99 -13.54
C LEU A 140 -17.88 5.02 -12.11
N ARG A 141 -16.66 4.53 -11.93
CA ARG A 141 -15.92 4.54 -10.67
C ARG A 141 -14.63 5.32 -10.84
N ARG A 142 -14.17 5.92 -9.75
CA ARG A 142 -12.97 6.73 -9.72
C ARG A 142 -12.01 6.21 -8.66
N ASP A 143 -10.71 6.35 -8.92
CA ASP A 143 -9.64 5.90 -8.04
C ASP A 143 -9.73 6.46 -6.60
N SER A 144 -9.06 5.76 -5.68
CA SER A 144 -8.97 6.10 -4.29
C SER A 144 -7.86 7.12 -4.01
N ILE A 145 -8.06 7.99 -3.02
CA ILE A 145 -7.03 8.95 -2.58
C ILE A 145 -5.85 8.29 -1.83
N TRP A 146 -6.02 7.07 -1.33
CA TRP A 146 -5.08 6.46 -0.39
C TRP A 146 -3.69 6.17 -0.97
N PRO A 147 -3.55 5.62 -2.20
CA PRO A 147 -2.23 5.46 -2.82
C PRO A 147 -1.51 6.80 -2.98
N THR A 148 -2.25 7.86 -3.33
CA THR A 148 -1.68 9.20 -3.52
C THR A 148 -1.17 9.79 -2.21
N ILE A 149 -1.94 9.72 -1.12
CA ILE A 149 -1.48 10.19 0.20
C ILE A 149 -0.26 9.37 0.68
N MET A 150 -0.28 8.06 0.50
CA MET A 150 0.85 7.18 0.82
C MET A 150 2.11 7.58 0.06
N ALA A 151 2.00 7.77 -1.25
CA ALA A 151 3.10 8.11 -2.14
C ALA A 151 3.76 9.45 -1.76
N LEU A 152 2.95 10.46 -1.40
CA LEU A 152 3.44 11.74 -0.89
C LEU A 152 4.21 11.57 0.43
N LYS A 153 3.64 10.87 1.42
CA LYS A 153 4.32 10.62 2.70
C LYS A 153 5.63 9.84 2.52
N LEU A 154 5.62 8.81 1.69
CA LEU A 154 6.80 7.99 1.40
C LEU A 154 7.90 8.79 0.69
N SER A 155 7.50 9.68 -0.22
CA SER A 155 8.45 10.51 -0.97
C SER A 155 9.35 11.34 -0.06
N ILE A 156 8.78 11.94 0.98
CA ILE A 156 9.57 12.67 1.98
C ILE A 156 10.29 11.72 2.92
N LYS A 157 9.59 10.73 3.48
CA LYS A 157 10.17 9.81 4.48
C LYS A 157 11.47 9.21 3.98
N ASN A 158 11.45 8.69 2.76
CA ASN A 158 12.58 7.98 2.15
C ASN A 158 13.40 8.86 1.20
N LYS A 159 13.05 10.15 1.05
CA LYS A 159 13.77 11.12 0.22
C LYS A 159 14.04 10.59 -1.20
N THR A 160 12.99 10.04 -1.79
CA THR A 160 13.01 9.34 -3.09
C THR A 160 11.61 9.46 -3.71
N PRO A 161 11.44 9.79 -5.00
CA PRO A 161 10.11 10.01 -5.56
C PRO A 161 9.29 8.72 -5.53
N SER A 162 8.08 8.84 -5.01
CA SER A 162 7.02 7.83 -5.04
C SER A 162 5.80 8.54 -5.60
N LEU A 163 5.45 8.25 -6.85
CA LEU A 163 4.54 9.05 -7.64
C LEU A 163 3.35 8.22 -8.11
N ILE A 164 2.16 8.83 -8.06
CA ILE A 164 0.95 8.26 -8.65
C ILE A 164 0.64 9.05 -9.90
N LEU A 165 0.48 8.36 -11.03
CA LEU A 165 0.09 8.95 -12.30
C LEU A 165 -1.25 8.38 -12.73
N HIS A 166 -2.08 9.26 -13.28
CA HIS A 166 -3.44 8.92 -13.67
C HIS A 166 -3.59 8.98 -15.19
N TYR A 167 -4.03 7.88 -15.78
CA TYR A 167 -4.53 7.82 -17.17
C TYR A 167 -6.05 7.63 -17.14
N ALA A 168 -6.68 7.67 -18.32
CA ALA A 168 -8.13 7.68 -18.49
C ALA A 168 -8.79 8.94 -17.91
N ASP A 169 -9.84 9.41 -18.57
CA ASP A 169 -10.68 10.51 -18.11
C ASP A 169 -12.13 10.04 -17.97
N LYS A 170 -13.01 10.95 -17.57
CA LYS A 170 -14.40 10.63 -17.28
C LYS A 170 -15.15 10.16 -18.53
N GLU A 171 -14.77 10.69 -19.69
CA GLU A 171 -15.34 10.43 -21.00
C GLU A 171 -14.78 9.14 -21.62
N ASN A 172 -13.55 8.76 -21.27
CA ASN A 172 -12.81 7.62 -21.79
C ASN A 172 -12.27 6.74 -20.64
N PRO A 173 -13.17 6.10 -19.85
CA PRO A 173 -12.77 5.23 -18.76
C PRO A 173 -11.87 4.10 -19.26
N GLU A 174 -10.82 3.78 -18.51
CA GLU A 174 -9.80 2.76 -18.84
C GLU A 174 -8.99 3.01 -20.13
N GLY A 175 -9.20 4.14 -20.82
CA GLY A 175 -8.47 4.45 -22.05
C GLY A 175 -7.04 4.94 -21.78
N TYR A 176 -6.03 4.14 -22.13
CA TYR A 176 -4.61 4.47 -21.96
C TYR A 176 -4.14 5.70 -22.72
N ASP A 177 -4.74 5.94 -23.88
CA ASP A 177 -4.40 7.09 -24.73
C ASP A 177 -4.98 8.40 -24.20
N PHE A 178 -5.76 8.35 -23.10
CA PHE A 178 -6.43 9.48 -22.50
C PHE A 178 -5.83 9.84 -21.14
N GLY A 179 -5.96 11.12 -20.78
CA GLY A 179 -5.28 11.70 -19.62
C GLY A 179 -3.79 11.99 -19.89
N LYS A 180 -3.02 12.23 -18.82
CA LYS A 180 -1.60 12.61 -18.91
C LYS A 180 -0.63 11.53 -18.44
N GLY A 181 -1.11 10.54 -17.69
CA GLY A 181 -0.26 9.64 -16.92
C GLY A 181 0.74 8.83 -17.76
N VAL A 182 0.35 8.28 -18.90
CA VAL A 182 1.24 7.47 -19.76
C VAL A 182 2.39 8.32 -20.31
N ASN A 183 2.07 9.46 -20.92
CA ASN A 183 3.08 10.35 -21.49
C ASN A 183 4.00 10.92 -20.39
N ALA A 184 3.43 11.30 -19.25
CA ALA A 184 4.16 11.81 -18.09
C ALA A 184 5.14 10.77 -17.52
N LEU A 185 4.70 9.51 -17.42
CA LEU A 185 5.54 8.38 -17.03
C LEU A 185 6.74 8.25 -17.97
N PHE A 186 6.49 8.03 -19.26
CA PHE A 186 7.56 7.72 -20.20
C PHE A 186 8.48 8.91 -20.48
N PHE A 187 8.00 10.14 -20.33
CA PHE A 187 8.88 11.31 -20.32
C PHE A 187 9.88 11.26 -19.18
N ALA A 188 9.42 10.99 -17.94
CA ALA A 188 10.32 10.86 -16.80
C ALA A 188 11.31 9.71 -16.97
N LEU A 189 10.84 8.52 -17.36
CA LEU A 189 11.70 7.36 -17.56
C LEU A 189 12.74 7.60 -18.66
N HIS A 190 12.36 8.22 -19.78
CA HIS A 190 13.28 8.57 -20.86
C HIS A 190 14.39 9.53 -20.38
N LYS A 191 14.04 10.53 -19.58
CA LYS A 191 15.03 11.43 -18.96
C LYS A 191 15.96 10.73 -17.98
N MET A 192 15.47 9.77 -17.20
CA MET A 192 16.33 8.94 -16.34
C MET A 192 17.33 8.11 -17.15
N LEU A 193 16.91 7.58 -18.31
CA LEU A 193 17.80 6.86 -19.23
C LEU A 193 18.83 7.78 -19.89
N GLU A 194 18.43 9.00 -20.28
CA GLU A 194 19.36 10.03 -20.79
C GLU A 194 20.41 10.38 -19.73
N ASN A 195 20.00 10.64 -18.49
CA ASN A 195 20.92 10.87 -17.36
C ASN A 195 21.89 9.70 -17.16
N PHE A 196 21.40 8.46 -17.27
CA PHE A 196 22.23 7.27 -17.15
C PHE A 196 23.30 7.21 -18.26
N VAL A 197 22.91 7.52 -19.50
CA VAL A 197 23.83 7.55 -20.65
C VAL A 197 24.88 8.65 -20.49
N ASP A 198 24.48 9.82 -20.00
CA ASP A 198 25.36 10.97 -19.77
C ASP A 198 26.23 10.84 -18.50
N GLY A 199 26.06 9.78 -17.71
CA GLY A 199 26.76 9.58 -16.44
C GLY A 199 26.35 10.57 -15.33
N LYS A 200 25.18 11.21 -15.46
CA LYS A 200 24.58 12.09 -14.45
C LYS A 200 23.93 11.29 -13.33
N LYS A 201 23.50 11.96 -12.25
CA LYS A 201 22.65 11.29 -11.25
C LYS A 201 21.29 11.02 -11.88
N ASN A 202 20.71 9.91 -11.46
CA ASN A 202 19.46 9.37 -12.01
C ASN A 202 18.30 10.39 -12.06
N LEU A 203 18.21 11.27 -11.05
CA LEU A 203 17.16 12.28 -10.91
C LEU A 203 17.60 13.71 -11.29
N ASP A 204 18.77 13.88 -11.89
CA ASP A 204 19.21 15.20 -12.36
C ASP A 204 18.24 15.73 -13.43
N ASP A 205 18.04 17.05 -13.49
CA ASP A 205 17.17 17.74 -14.46
C ASP A 205 15.68 17.30 -14.47
N LEU A 206 15.25 16.40 -13.57
CA LEU A 206 13.88 15.90 -13.45
C LEU A 206 12.99 16.73 -12.51
N GLY A 207 13.56 17.75 -11.86
CA GLY A 207 12.83 18.63 -10.93
C GLY A 207 11.50 19.14 -11.48
N PRO A 208 11.47 19.81 -12.65
CA PRO A 208 10.23 20.31 -13.25
C PRO A 208 9.19 19.21 -13.54
N VAL A 209 9.63 18.05 -14.04
CA VAL A 209 8.75 16.92 -14.35
C VAL A 209 8.10 16.37 -13.08
N ILE A 210 8.90 16.23 -12.02
CA ILE A 210 8.42 15.75 -10.72
C ILE A 210 7.50 16.80 -10.06
N THR A 211 7.75 18.10 -10.27
CA THR A 211 6.84 19.18 -9.86
C THR A 211 5.46 18.98 -10.48
N ASP A 212 5.39 18.79 -11.80
CA ASP A 212 4.13 18.59 -12.51
C ASP A 212 3.39 17.35 -11.99
N HIS A 213 4.10 16.26 -11.74
CA HIS A 213 3.52 15.04 -11.18
C HIS A 213 2.94 15.26 -9.78
N TYR A 214 3.66 15.95 -8.88
CA TYR A 214 3.13 16.26 -7.55
C TYR A 214 1.95 17.23 -7.59
N GLU A 215 1.96 18.18 -8.51
CA GLU A 215 0.83 19.09 -8.71
C GLU A 215 -0.42 18.31 -9.14
N ASP A 216 -0.28 17.37 -10.08
CA ASP A 216 -1.36 16.50 -10.53
C ASP A 216 -1.89 15.63 -9.37
N MET A 217 -1.01 15.07 -8.54
CA MET A 217 -1.39 14.33 -7.33
C MET A 217 -2.18 15.20 -6.34
N PHE A 218 -1.76 16.44 -6.07
CA PHE A 218 -2.52 17.36 -5.22
C PHE A 218 -3.86 17.76 -5.82
N ARG A 219 -3.94 17.94 -7.15
CA ARG A 219 -5.19 18.23 -7.87
C ARG A 219 -6.16 17.05 -7.79
N PHE A 220 -5.66 15.83 -7.97
CA PHE A 220 -6.44 14.60 -7.79
C PHE A 220 -7.02 14.53 -6.38
N LEU A 221 -6.20 14.71 -5.34
CA LEU A 221 -6.67 14.70 -3.96
C LEU A 221 -7.77 15.74 -3.72
N LYS A 222 -7.58 17.01 -4.14
CA LYS A 222 -8.59 18.08 -4.01
C LYS A 222 -9.92 17.72 -4.65
N SER A 223 -9.86 17.10 -5.82
CA SER A 223 -11.06 16.78 -6.61
C SER A 223 -11.76 15.50 -6.16
N GLN A 224 -11.09 14.59 -5.46
CA GLN A 224 -11.65 13.28 -5.09
C GLN A 224 -11.97 13.11 -3.60
N TYR A 225 -11.26 13.80 -2.69
CA TYR A 225 -11.32 13.45 -1.27
C TYR A 225 -12.74 13.45 -0.69
N LYS A 226 -13.59 14.41 -1.08
CA LYS A 226 -14.99 14.53 -0.59
C LYS A 226 -15.87 13.33 -0.95
N GLY A 227 -15.50 12.56 -1.97
CA GLY A 227 -16.19 11.32 -2.31
C GLY A 227 -15.86 10.15 -1.38
N ILE A 228 -14.79 10.27 -0.59
CA ILE A 228 -14.22 9.20 0.23
C ILE A 228 -14.26 9.56 1.72
N ILE A 229 -13.89 10.80 2.08
CA ILE A 229 -13.76 11.30 3.45
C ILE A 229 -14.32 12.73 3.57
N ASP A 230 -14.75 13.12 4.77
CA ASP A 230 -15.33 14.45 5.01
C ASP A 230 -14.28 15.57 5.13
N HIS A 231 -13.08 15.23 5.61
CA HIS A 231 -11.99 16.19 5.84
C HIS A 231 -10.65 15.56 5.47
N LEU A 232 -9.83 16.28 4.69
CA LEU A 232 -8.47 15.90 4.35
C LEU A 232 -7.50 16.80 5.14
N PRO A 233 -6.74 16.26 6.11
CA PRO A 233 -5.78 17.06 6.88
C PRO A 233 -4.71 17.67 5.97
N GLY A 234 -4.52 18.97 6.07
CA GLY A 234 -3.51 19.71 5.31
C GLY A 234 -3.96 20.13 3.90
N LEU A 235 -5.26 20.15 3.62
CA LEU A 235 -5.81 20.55 2.32
C LEU A 235 -5.47 22.01 1.97
N GLU A 236 -5.45 22.89 2.97
CA GLU A 236 -5.19 24.32 2.82
C GLU A 236 -3.78 24.62 2.30
N GLN A 237 -2.83 23.70 2.53
CA GLN A 237 -1.43 23.83 2.11
C GLN A 237 -1.24 23.44 0.64
N PHE A 238 -2.18 22.75 0.00
CA PHE A 238 -1.97 22.24 -1.37
C PHE A 238 -1.94 23.34 -2.44
N ASN A 239 -2.20 24.59 -2.09
CA ASN A 239 -2.06 25.74 -2.99
C ASN A 239 -0.73 26.49 -2.79
N ILE A 240 0.08 26.07 -1.82
CA ILE A 240 1.37 26.70 -1.52
C ILE A 240 2.41 26.11 -2.49
N HIS A 241 2.82 26.90 -3.48
CA HIS A 241 3.78 26.45 -4.50
C HIS A 241 5.12 26.04 -3.88
N GLU A 242 5.52 26.68 -2.79
CA GLU A 242 6.72 26.35 -2.04
C GLU A 242 6.65 24.96 -1.38
N LEU A 243 5.45 24.45 -1.05
CA LEU A 243 5.29 23.08 -0.56
C LEU A 243 5.60 22.04 -1.66
N LEU A 244 5.23 22.34 -2.91
CA LEU A 244 5.57 21.51 -4.07
C LEU A 244 7.09 21.50 -4.27
N ASN A 245 7.71 22.67 -4.30
CA ASN A 245 9.16 22.79 -4.45
C ASN A 245 9.92 22.06 -3.32
N TYR A 246 9.39 22.11 -2.10
CA TYR A 246 9.92 21.35 -0.97
C TYR A 246 9.80 19.82 -1.19
N HIS A 247 8.65 19.31 -1.62
CA HIS A 247 8.48 17.89 -1.95
C HIS A 247 9.48 17.43 -3.03
N VAL A 248 9.62 18.22 -4.09
CA VAL A 248 10.54 17.93 -5.19
C VAL A 248 11.98 17.88 -4.67
N SER A 249 12.45 18.94 -3.99
CA SER A 249 13.83 19.00 -3.49
C SER A 249 14.19 17.83 -2.57
N ILE A 250 13.28 17.45 -1.66
CA ILE A 250 13.51 16.33 -0.75
C ILE A 250 13.53 15.00 -1.49
N SER A 251 12.59 14.79 -2.41
CA SER A 251 12.46 13.51 -3.11
C SER A 251 13.58 13.32 -4.14
N THR A 252 14.09 14.38 -4.76
CA THR A 252 15.20 14.30 -5.73
C THR A 252 16.58 14.44 -5.09
N ARG A 253 16.65 14.77 -3.80
CA ARG A 253 17.89 15.05 -3.06
C ARG A 253 18.72 16.18 -3.68
N SER A 254 18.07 17.15 -4.33
CA SER A 254 18.72 18.41 -4.69
C SER A 254 19.00 19.21 -3.41
N GLU A 255 20.14 19.91 -3.37
CA GLU A 255 20.76 20.39 -2.13
C GLU A 255 19.85 21.24 -1.22
N SER A 256 20.10 21.06 0.08
CA SER A 256 19.46 21.59 1.29
C SER A 256 18.47 22.76 1.17
N ILE A 257 17.18 22.46 1.29
CA ILE A 257 16.26 23.42 1.90
C ILE A 257 16.46 23.33 3.42
N SER A 258 17.26 24.27 3.96
CA SER A 258 17.43 24.53 5.39
C SER A 258 16.24 25.29 6.00
N ASP A 259 15.12 25.38 5.28
CA ASP A 259 14.01 26.23 5.67
C ASP A 259 13.12 25.52 6.71
N LEU A 260 13.52 25.69 7.99
CA LEU A 260 12.76 25.25 9.17
C LEU A 260 11.27 25.61 9.10
N LYS A 261 10.92 26.67 8.35
CA LYS A 261 9.54 27.12 8.11
C LYS A 261 8.70 26.06 7.40
N PHE A 262 9.23 25.40 6.37
CA PHE A 262 8.50 24.38 5.61
C PHE A 262 8.49 23.02 6.28
N LYS A 263 9.50 22.74 7.12
CA LYS A 263 9.50 21.56 7.97
C LYS A 263 8.26 21.50 8.86
N ALA A 264 7.85 22.61 9.47
CA ALA A 264 6.67 22.67 10.33
C ALA A 264 5.35 22.50 9.55
N ILE A 265 5.23 23.10 8.37
CA ILE A 265 4.07 22.92 7.47
C ILE A 265 3.97 21.45 7.06
N TYR A 266 5.09 20.85 6.68
CA TYR A 266 5.18 19.46 6.27
C TYR A 266 4.87 18.48 7.41
N GLU A 267 5.42 18.71 8.61
CA GLU A 267 5.16 17.85 9.79
C GLU A 267 3.65 17.75 10.12
N ASN A 268 2.86 18.73 9.67
CA ASN A 268 1.41 18.75 9.84
C ASN A 268 0.63 18.27 8.59
N LEU A 269 1.28 18.14 7.43
CA LEU A 269 0.64 17.68 6.20
C LEU A 269 0.23 16.20 6.35
N PHE A 270 -1.05 15.88 6.09
CA PHE A 270 -1.61 14.54 6.27
C PHE A 270 -1.46 13.97 7.70
N HIS A 271 -1.27 14.83 8.70
CA HIS A 271 -1.26 14.40 10.10
C HIS A 271 -2.70 14.29 10.60
N TRP A 272 -3.13 13.07 10.92
CA TRP A 272 -4.51 12.81 11.32
C TRP A 272 -4.75 13.30 12.75
N PRO A 273 -5.78 14.15 12.98
CA PRO A 273 -5.98 14.81 14.26
C PRO A 273 -6.46 13.86 15.37
N ASP A 274 -6.64 14.41 16.57
CA ASP A 274 -7.43 13.73 17.60
C ASP A 274 -8.94 13.83 17.30
N THR A 275 -9.74 13.07 18.04
CA THR A 275 -11.19 12.96 17.84
C THR A 275 -11.91 14.30 17.94
N ASN A 276 -11.55 15.12 18.93
CA ASN A 276 -12.17 16.44 19.14
C ASN A 276 -11.86 17.38 17.97
N SER A 277 -10.62 17.40 17.51
CA SER A 277 -10.18 18.25 16.40
C SER A 277 -10.71 17.74 15.05
N TRP A 278 -10.84 16.42 14.88
CA TRP A 278 -11.52 15.83 13.73
C TRP A 278 -12.97 16.32 13.64
N TYR A 279 -13.74 16.21 14.73
CA TYR A 279 -15.15 16.58 14.72
C TYR A 279 -15.43 18.08 14.58
N LYS A 280 -14.44 18.95 14.82
CA LYS A 280 -14.52 20.39 14.49
C LYS A 280 -14.48 20.67 12.99
N ASN A 281 -13.88 19.78 12.21
CA ASN A 281 -13.59 20.00 10.79
C ASN A 281 -14.49 19.20 9.83
N VAL A 282 -15.30 18.27 10.34
CA VAL A 282 -16.24 17.48 9.53
C VAL A 282 -17.65 18.05 9.58
N ARG A 283 -18.40 17.85 8.50
CA ARG A 283 -19.78 18.35 8.36
C ARG A 283 -20.77 17.62 9.25
N LYS A 284 -20.53 16.33 9.50
CA LYS A 284 -21.42 15.47 10.29
C LYS A 284 -20.57 14.58 11.18
N ARG A 285 -20.92 14.54 12.47
CA ARG A 285 -20.36 13.54 13.38
C ARG A 285 -20.78 12.16 12.90
N VAL A 286 -19.81 11.34 12.53
CA VAL A 286 -20.03 9.90 12.32
C VAL A 286 -20.19 9.27 13.70
N GLY A 287 -21.33 8.64 13.93
CA GLY A 287 -21.61 7.87 15.15
C GLY A 287 -21.32 6.38 14.93
N SER A 288 -21.56 5.60 15.97
CA SER A 288 -21.48 4.14 15.90
C SER A 288 -22.40 3.57 14.80
N SER A 289 -22.01 2.42 14.28
CA SER A 289 -22.79 1.64 13.33
C SER A 289 -23.02 0.23 13.87
N ASP A 290 -24.20 -0.32 13.58
CA ASP A 290 -24.44 -1.73 13.86
C ASP A 290 -23.43 -2.60 13.12
N LEU A 291 -22.88 -3.57 13.86
CA LEU A 291 -22.05 -4.60 13.27
C LEU A 291 -22.90 -5.46 12.35
N ILE A 292 -22.29 -5.90 11.24
CA ILE A 292 -22.93 -6.89 10.36
C ILE A 292 -22.97 -8.24 11.07
N LYS A 293 -21.90 -8.57 11.81
CA LYS A 293 -21.76 -9.77 12.62
C LYS A 293 -21.30 -9.38 14.02
N HIS A 294 -21.87 -9.99 15.05
CA HIS A 294 -21.43 -9.76 16.41
C HIS A 294 -19.95 -10.12 16.59
N ASP A 295 -19.23 -9.18 17.20
CA ASP A 295 -17.84 -9.32 17.64
C ASP A 295 -17.64 -8.37 18.83
N ALA A 296 -17.34 -8.93 20.00
CA ALA A 296 -17.34 -8.17 21.24
C ALA A 296 -16.29 -7.04 21.24
N LEU A 297 -15.13 -7.25 20.61
CA LEU A 297 -14.09 -6.23 20.53
C LEU A 297 -14.51 -5.11 19.56
N ALA A 298 -14.99 -5.45 18.36
CA ALA A 298 -15.45 -4.45 17.40
C ALA A 298 -16.67 -3.66 17.92
N GLN A 299 -17.54 -4.28 18.71
CA GLN A 299 -18.70 -3.60 19.29
C GLN A 299 -18.28 -2.49 20.26
N GLU A 300 -17.27 -2.74 21.08
CA GLU A 300 -16.72 -1.73 21.99
C GLU A 300 -16.01 -0.60 21.22
N PHE A 301 -15.37 -0.91 20.08
CA PHE A 301 -14.80 0.11 19.20
C PHE A 301 -15.87 1.05 18.63
N GLU A 302 -17.00 0.50 18.19
CA GLU A 302 -18.15 1.30 17.73
C GLU A 302 -18.68 2.21 18.86
N GLN A 303 -18.82 1.70 20.09
CA GLN A 303 -19.26 2.50 21.25
C GLN A 303 -18.29 3.66 21.57
N PHE A 304 -16.99 3.49 21.32
CA PHE A 304 -15.99 4.54 21.57
C PHE A 304 -16.09 5.73 20.60
N ILE A 305 -16.76 5.55 19.45
CA ILE A 305 -17.11 6.64 18.54
C ILE A 305 -18.11 7.60 19.21
N ASP A 306 -19.14 7.05 19.85
CA ASP A 306 -20.21 7.83 20.48
C ASP A 306 -19.72 8.57 21.73
N THR A 307 -18.77 7.96 22.46
CA THR A 307 -18.12 8.60 23.62
C THR A 307 -17.02 9.59 23.26
N GLY A 308 -16.67 9.73 21.97
CA GLY A 308 -15.68 10.70 21.49
C GLY A 308 -14.23 10.32 21.83
N LYS A 309 -13.96 9.03 22.01
CA LYS A 309 -12.60 8.49 22.26
C LYS A 309 -11.87 8.07 20.98
N CYS A 310 -12.64 7.83 19.91
CA CYS A 310 -12.12 7.57 18.58
C CYS A 310 -13.05 8.13 17.52
N TYR A 311 -12.56 8.12 16.28
CA TYR A 311 -13.37 8.38 15.10
C TYR A 311 -13.02 7.40 13.97
N VAL A 312 -13.92 7.35 13.00
CA VAL A 312 -13.80 6.56 11.78
C VAL A 312 -13.85 7.47 10.56
N ILE A 313 -13.30 7.00 9.45
CA ILE A 313 -13.09 7.82 8.24
C ILE A 313 -13.94 7.32 7.05
N SER A 314 -14.50 6.12 7.16
CA SER A 314 -15.39 5.53 6.16
C SER A 314 -16.31 4.50 6.81
N SER A 315 -17.59 4.58 6.48
CA SER A 315 -18.66 3.70 6.96
C SER A 315 -19.20 2.74 5.87
N LYS A 316 -18.43 2.52 4.80
CA LYS A 316 -18.88 1.78 3.60
C LYS A 316 -18.08 0.51 3.32
N ALA A 317 -17.35 -0.03 4.29
CA ALA A 317 -16.70 -1.32 4.07
C ALA A 317 -17.76 -2.42 3.99
N GLY A 318 -17.68 -3.21 2.93
CA GLY A 318 -18.52 -4.38 2.72
C GLY A 318 -17.81 -5.37 1.81
N SER A 319 -18.00 -6.65 2.08
CA SER A 319 -17.59 -7.71 1.16
C SER A 319 -18.82 -8.37 0.55
N ARG A 320 -18.66 -8.92 -0.66
CA ARG A 320 -19.69 -9.75 -1.26
C ARG A 320 -19.96 -10.96 -0.35
N PRO A 321 -21.22 -11.28 -0.02
CA PRO A 321 -21.56 -12.51 0.71
C PRO A 321 -21.01 -13.77 0.02
N GLN A 322 -20.63 -14.78 0.80
CA GLN A 322 -20.05 -16.02 0.30
C GLN A 322 -21.05 -17.19 0.32
N LYS A 323 -20.80 -18.21 -0.51
CA LYS A 323 -21.64 -19.42 -0.52
C LYS A 323 -21.51 -20.15 0.81
N LYS A 324 -22.63 -20.66 1.33
CA LYS A 324 -22.71 -21.41 2.60
C LYS A 324 -21.67 -22.54 2.69
N SER A 325 -21.49 -23.32 1.63
CA SER A 325 -20.51 -24.42 1.57
C SER A 325 -19.07 -23.93 1.78
N GLN A 326 -18.69 -22.80 1.17
CA GLN A 326 -17.36 -22.22 1.31
C GLN A 326 -17.10 -21.76 2.75
N VAL A 327 -18.11 -21.20 3.41
CA VAL A 327 -18.01 -20.74 4.81
C VAL A 327 -17.87 -21.94 5.75
N ILE A 328 -18.65 -23.02 5.55
CA ILE A 328 -18.53 -24.26 6.34
C ILE A 328 -17.11 -24.85 6.24
N ASP A 329 -16.59 -24.99 5.02
CA ASP A 329 -15.25 -25.54 4.81
C ASP A 329 -14.16 -24.67 5.42
N TRP A 330 -14.33 -23.34 5.34
CA TRP A 330 -13.41 -22.40 5.95
C TRP A 330 -13.44 -22.44 7.48
N ILE A 331 -14.62 -22.45 8.11
CA ILE A 331 -14.78 -22.61 9.56
C ILE A 331 -14.05 -23.86 10.06
N LYS A 332 -14.31 -25.01 9.41
CA LYS A 332 -13.65 -26.28 9.75
C LYS A 332 -12.13 -26.16 9.71
N LYS A 333 -11.58 -25.52 8.67
CA LYS A 333 -10.13 -25.30 8.52
C LYS A 333 -9.57 -24.36 9.59
N GLN A 334 -10.26 -23.27 9.91
CA GLN A 334 -9.80 -22.30 10.91
C GLN A 334 -9.79 -22.90 12.32
N ASN A 335 -10.90 -23.50 12.75
CA ASN A 335 -11.02 -24.10 14.08
C ASN A 335 -9.97 -25.22 14.25
N LYS A 336 -9.88 -26.16 13.29
CA LYS A 336 -8.88 -27.23 13.34
C LYS A 336 -7.45 -26.67 13.42
N SER A 337 -7.11 -25.73 12.55
CA SER A 337 -5.76 -25.15 12.52
C SER A 337 -5.44 -24.38 13.81
N PHE A 338 -6.44 -23.75 14.42
CA PHE A 338 -6.31 -23.09 15.72
C PHE A 338 -6.05 -24.09 16.84
N ASP A 339 -6.88 -25.14 16.96
CA ASP A 339 -6.76 -26.15 18.02
C ASP A 339 -5.43 -26.89 17.96
N ASP A 340 -4.99 -27.26 16.75
CA ASP A 340 -3.68 -27.88 16.50
C ASP A 340 -2.54 -26.97 17.00
N ALA A 341 -2.59 -25.68 16.65
CA ALA A 341 -1.59 -24.70 17.07
C ALA A 341 -1.65 -24.40 18.57
N ALA A 342 -2.84 -24.22 19.14
CA ALA A 342 -3.02 -23.94 20.56
C ALA A 342 -2.46 -25.08 21.42
N THR A 343 -2.71 -26.32 21.01
CA THR A 343 -2.14 -27.52 21.65
C THR A 343 -0.61 -27.54 21.52
N LYS A 344 -0.10 -27.34 20.30
CA LYS A 344 1.35 -27.37 20.01
C LYS A 344 2.13 -26.30 20.80
N PHE A 345 1.59 -25.09 20.88
CA PHE A 345 2.24 -23.95 21.53
C PHE A 345 1.77 -23.73 22.98
N LYS A 346 0.93 -24.63 23.53
CA LYS A 346 0.39 -24.58 24.90
C LYS A 346 -0.35 -23.26 25.23
N ILE A 347 -1.06 -22.71 24.26
CA ILE A 347 -1.79 -21.45 24.39
C ILE A 347 -3.21 -21.74 24.91
N LYS A 348 -3.58 -21.10 26.03
CA LYS A 348 -4.91 -21.22 26.64
C LYS A 348 -5.92 -20.28 26.00
N ALA A 349 -6.21 -20.50 24.72
CA ALA A 349 -7.24 -19.78 23.95
C ALA A 349 -8.10 -20.76 23.16
N LYS A 350 -9.29 -20.33 22.73
CA LYS A 350 -10.20 -21.11 21.87
C LYS A 350 -10.71 -20.23 20.74
N LEU A 351 -10.79 -20.79 19.54
CA LEU A 351 -11.53 -20.23 18.42
C LEU A 351 -12.70 -21.18 18.11
N ASP A 352 -13.93 -20.72 18.31
CA ASP A 352 -15.13 -21.53 18.14
C ASP A 352 -16.07 -20.85 17.14
N LEU A 353 -15.60 -20.73 15.89
CA LEU A 353 -16.43 -20.20 14.82
C LEU A 353 -17.55 -21.18 14.50
N LYS A 354 -18.78 -20.70 14.46
CA LYS A 354 -19.98 -21.45 14.12
C LYS A 354 -20.67 -20.83 12.91
N LEU A 355 -21.47 -21.62 12.21
CA LEU A 355 -22.13 -21.15 10.99
C LEU A 355 -23.16 -20.05 11.32
N GLU A 356 -23.80 -20.17 12.47
CA GLU A 356 -24.80 -19.24 13.00
C GLU A 356 -24.21 -17.86 13.31
N ASP A 357 -22.88 -17.76 13.47
CA ASP A 357 -22.22 -16.48 13.66
C ASP A 357 -22.22 -15.63 12.37
N PHE A 358 -22.55 -16.21 11.22
CA PHE A 358 -22.49 -15.54 9.91
C PHE A 358 -23.91 -15.29 9.37
N PRO A 359 -24.41 -14.05 9.38
CA PRO A 359 -25.78 -13.77 8.98
C PRO A 359 -26.00 -13.98 7.47
N ALA A 360 -27.19 -14.45 7.12
CA ALA A 360 -27.58 -14.61 5.73
C ALA A 360 -27.92 -13.26 5.07
N SER A 361 -27.46 -13.07 3.85
CA SER A 361 -27.93 -12.04 2.91
C SER A 361 -29.28 -12.43 2.32
N GLU A 362 -29.93 -11.49 1.64
CA GLU A 362 -31.18 -11.72 0.90
C GLU A 362 -31.09 -12.90 -0.09
N SER A 363 -29.90 -13.12 -0.67
CA SER A 363 -29.64 -14.23 -1.60
C SER A 363 -29.39 -15.59 -0.92
N GLY A 364 -29.45 -15.66 0.41
CA GLY A 364 -29.12 -16.85 1.20
C GLY A 364 -27.61 -17.13 1.34
N ASN A 365 -26.75 -16.34 0.70
CA ASN A 365 -25.30 -16.34 0.94
C ASN A 365 -24.96 -15.69 2.29
N LEU A 366 -23.81 -16.00 2.88
CA LEU A 366 -23.46 -15.55 4.24
C LEU A 366 -22.53 -14.33 4.24
N HIS A 367 -22.83 -13.37 5.10
CA HIS A 367 -21.99 -12.22 5.41
C HIS A 367 -20.88 -12.60 6.37
N VAL A 368 -19.70 -12.12 6.06
CA VAL A 368 -18.43 -12.48 6.74
C VAL A 368 -17.61 -11.29 7.15
N THR A 369 -18.05 -10.12 6.70
CA THR A 369 -17.64 -8.81 7.17
C THR A 369 -18.15 -8.66 8.61
N THR A 370 -17.28 -8.27 9.53
CA THR A 370 -17.66 -8.00 10.92
C THR A 370 -18.31 -6.62 11.03
N ALA A 371 -17.59 -5.59 10.59
CA ALA A 371 -17.97 -4.20 10.77
C ALA A 371 -17.96 -3.44 9.43
N LYS A 372 -18.83 -2.43 9.31
CA LYS A 372 -18.81 -1.48 8.18
C LYS A 372 -17.64 -0.51 8.27
N ASN A 373 -17.18 -0.23 9.49
CA ASN A 373 -15.97 0.54 9.76
C ASN A 373 -14.79 -0.44 9.90
N ILE A 374 -13.73 -0.23 9.12
CA ILE A 374 -12.51 -1.05 9.15
C ILE A 374 -11.29 -0.30 9.68
N LEU A 375 -11.44 1.00 9.98
CA LEU A 375 -10.37 1.90 10.39
C LEU A 375 -10.88 2.76 11.54
N TYR A 376 -10.27 2.60 12.70
CA TYR A 376 -10.58 3.35 13.91
C TYR A 376 -9.33 4.09 14.37
N LEU A 377 -9.46 5.40 14.57
CA LEU A 377 -8.38 6.24 15.05
C LEU A 377 -8.67 6.67 16.50
N PHE A 378 -7.96 6.05 17.44
CA PHE A 378 -8.08 6.35 18.87
C PHE A 378 -7.06 7.40 19.29
N ASP A 379 -7.44 8.21 20.26
CA ASP A 379 -6.57 9.26 20.80
C ASP A 379 -5.53 8.71 21.78
N LYS A 380 -5.81 7.57 22.43
CA LYS A 380 -4.95 6.98 23.47
C LYS A 380 -4.96 5.46 23.41
N PHE A 381 -3.80 4.85 23.58
CA PHE A 381 -3.65 3.40 23.65
C PHE A 381 -4.30 2.82 24.90
N ASN A 382 -4.34 3.54 26.01
CA ASN A 382 -4.98 3.07 27.23
C ASN A 382 -6.45 2.68 27.01
N ASP A 383 -7.17 3.41 26.16
CA ASP A 383 -8.56 3.12 25.82
C ASP A 383 -8.69 1.78 25.08
N VAL A 384 -7.83 1.55 24.07
CA VAL A 384 -7.78 0.29 23.32
C VAL A 384 -7.37 -0.88 24.22
N LYS A 385 -6.31 -0.69 25.02
CA LYS A 385 -5.78 -1.68 25.96
C LYS A 385 -6.82 -2.13 26.98
N ASN A 386 -7.57 -1.19 27.56
CA ASN A 386 -8.60 -1.51 28.56
C ASN A 386 -9.73 -2.35 27.95
N ILE A 387 -10.14 -2.07 26.70
CA ILE A 387 -11.12 -2.91 26.01
C ILE A 387 -10.54 -4.30 25.75
N ILE A 388 -9.30 -4.40 25.25
CA ILE A 388 -8.65 -5.69 25.00
C ILE A 388 -8.63 -6.54 26.27
N TYR A 389 -8.27 -5.97 27.42
CA TYR A 389 -8.27 -6.68 28.70
C TYR A 389 -9.67 -7.01 29.20
N LYS A 390 -10.66 -6.14 28.98
CA LYS A 390 -12.06 -6.42 29.29
C LYS A 390 -12.59 -7.62 28.50
N ILE A 391 -12.33 -7.65 27.19
CA ILE A 391 -12.85 -8.68 26.28
C ILE A 391 -12.03 -9.98 26.37
N TYR A 392 -10.72 -9.88 26.61
CA TYR A 392 -9.81 -11.02 26.71
C TYR A 392 -9.01 -10.98 28.03
N PRO A 393 -9.62 -11.20 29.21
CA PRO A 393 -8.94 -11.03 30.50
C PRO A 393 -7.63 -11.81 30.66
N ARG A 394 -7.48 -12.93 29.96
CA ARG A 394 -6.27 -13.76 29.98
C ARG A 394 -5.01 -13.06 29.47
N VAL A 395 -5.14 -12.02 28.64
CA VAL A 395 -4.00 -11.25 28.11
C VAL A 395 -3.71 -10.02 28.97
N SER A 396 -4.37 -9.87 30.12
CA SER A 396 -4.13 -8.75 31.03
C SER A 396 -2.67 -8.69 31.46
N GLY A 397 -2.07 -7.51 31.34
CA GLY A 397 -0.66 -7.28 31.64
C GLY A 397 0.30 -7.54 30.48
N SER A 398 -0.15 -8.06 29.34
CA SER A 398 0.74 -8.41 28.22
C SER A 398 1.11 -7.22 27.32
N LEU A 399 0.41 -6.09 27.45
CA LEU A 399 0.60 -4.86 26.66
C LEU A 399 1.05 -3.67 27.54
N VAL A 400 1.77 -3.93 28.63
CA VAL A 400 2.17 -2.90 29.61
C VAL A 400 3.33 -2.02 29.15
N ASP A 401 4.07 -2.46 28.15
CA ASP A 401 5.28 -1.81 27.65
C ASP A 401 5.00 -0.73 26.59
N PHE A 402 3.77 -0.69 26.06
CA PHE A 402 3.32 0.37 25.17
C PHE A 402 2.90 1.63 25.95
N ASP A 403 3.19 2.82 25.39
CA ASP A 403 2.78 4.09 26.00
C ASP A 403 1.26 4.28 25.96
N ASN A 404 0.65 4.41 27.13
CA ASN A 404 -0.78 4.64 27.34
C ASN A 404 -1.33 5.87 26.63
N ASN A 405 -0.51 6.90 26.41
CA ASN A 405 -0.93 8.15 25.78
C ASN A 405 -0.70 8.16 24.27
N GLN A 406 -0.08 7.11 23.71
CA GLN A 406 0.18 7.04 22.29
C GLN A 406 -1.13 6.88 21.51
N LYS A 407 -1.28 7.62 20.41
CA LYS A 407 -2.41 7.47 19.50
C LYS A 407 -2.40 6.10 18.83
N VAL A 408 -3.57 5.59 18.47
CA VAL A 408 -3.69 4.25 17.86
C VAL A 408 -4.48 4.32 16.57
N MET A 409 -4.08 3.50 15.63
CA MET A 409 -4.89 3.13 14.47
C MET A 409 -5.18 1.63 14.56
N VAL A 410 -6.46 1.28 14.60
CA VAL A 410 -6.92 -0.11 14.57
C VAL A 410 -7.51 -0.40 13.19
N TYR A 411 -6.91 -1.35 12.49
CA TYR A 411 -7.39 -1.90 11.22
C TYR A 411 -8.12 -3.22 11.45
N ILE A 412 -9.35 -3.36 10.97
CA ILE A 412 -10.10 -4.63 11.02
C ILE A 412 -10.11 -5.28 9.63
N SER A 413 -9.61 -6.50 9.54
CA SER A 413 -9.70 -7.30 8.32
C SER A 413 -11.02 -8.06 8.24
N ASN A 414 -11.79 -7.76 7.20
CA ASN A 414 -13.12 -8.34 6.95
C ASN A 414 -13.11 -9.49 5.92
N SER A 415 -12.01 -10.25 5.80
CA SER A 415 -11.83 -11.26 4.74
C SER A 415 -11.68 -12.69 5.24
N LEU A 416 -12.08 -13.60 4.35
CA LEU A 416 -12.26 -15.02 4.63
C LEU A 416 -11.28 -15.97 3.95
N ARG A 417 -10.41 -15.53 3.03
CA ARG A 417 -9.67 -16.54 2.27
C ARG A 417 -8.63 -17.23 3.19
N PRO A 418 -8.81 -18.53 3.55
CA PRO A 418 -7.86 -19.20 4.43
C PRO A 418 -6.47 -19.19 3.79
N GLY A 419 -5.44 -18.83 4.56
CA GLY A 419 -4.06 -18.74 4.09
C GLY A 419 -3.71 -17.48 3.28
N ARG A 420 -4.66 -16.57 3.03
CA ARG A 420 -4.43 -15.32 2.27
C ARG A 420 -4.29 -14.06 3.13
N ILE A 421 -4.15 -14.18 4.45
CA ILE A 421 -3.84 -13.03 5.33
C ILE A 421 -2.59 -12.28 4.82
N PHE A 422 -1.70 -13.00 4.13
CA PHE A 422 -0.45 -12.51 3.57
C PHE A 422 -0.48 -12.25 2.05
N GLY A 423 -1.67 -12.14 1.45
CA GLY A 423 -1.82 -11.86 0.02
C GLY A 423 -2.82 -10.75 -0.25
N ASP A 424 -2.93 -10.38 -1.52
CA ASP A 424 -3.83 -9.32 -1.97
C ASP A 424 -5.29 -9.63 -1.55
N PRO A 425 -6.04 -8.63 -1.05
CA PRO A 425 -5.70 -7.20 -0.96
C PRO A 425 -4.95 -6.73 0.30
N PHE A 426 -4.69 -7.60 1.29
CA PHE A 426 -4.36 -7.16 2.66
C PHE A 426 -3.01 -6.49 2.80
N THR A 427 -2.00 -7.03 2.10
CA THR A 427 -0.63 -6.50 2.19
C THR A 427 -0.53 -5.07 1.70
N GLY A 428 -1.20 -4.76 0.58
CA GLY A 428 -1.25 -3.41 0.06
C GLY A 428 -2.11 -2.48 0.94
N GLN A 429 -3.26 -2.94 1.45
CA GLN A 429 -4.09 -2.13 2.36
C GLN A 429 -3.35 -1.76 3.65
N ILE A 430 -2.64 -2.71 4.26
CA ILE A 430 -1.85 -2.46 5.47
C ILE A 430 -0.70 -1.50 5.17
N SER A 431 -0.03 -1.67 4.03
CA SER A 431 1.02 -0.74 3.57
C SER A 431 0.49 0.69 3.43
N ALA A 432 -0.66 0.84 2.79
CA ALA A 432 -1.31 2.14 2.63
C ALA A 432 -1.76 2.73 3.96
N TYR A 433 -2.59 2.01 4.71
CA TYR A 433 -3.21 2.58 5.91
C TYR A 433 -2.21 2.82 7.03
N SER A 434 -1.23 1.93 7.24
CA SER A 434 -0.20 2.16 8.27
C SER A 434 0.63 3.41 7.95
N THR A 435 0.99 3.61 6.68
CA THR A 435 1.72 4.80 6.23
C THR A 435 0.86 6.06 6.35
N VAL A 436 -0.36 6.01 5.81
CA VAL A 436 -1.28 7.17 5.77
C VAL A 436 -1.65 7.63 7.18
N PHE A 437 -1.95 6.70 8.09
CA PHE A 437 -2.43 7.03 9.44
C PHE A 437 -1.32 7.11 10.49
N GLY A 438 -0.05 7.13 10.07
CA GLY A 438 1.01 7.74 10.85
C GLY A 438 1.96 6.79 11.54
N LYS A 439 2.23 5.60 10.98
CA LYS A 439 3.34 4.75 11.45
C LYS A 439 4.69 5.48 11.43
N PHE A 440 4.87 6.39 10.47
CA PHE A 440 6.12 7.11 10.24
C PHE A 440 6.00 8.63 10.41
N ASP A 441 4.91 9.09 11.01
CA ASP A 441 4.75 10.49 11.37
C ASP A 441 5.68 10.84 12.53
N LYS A 442 5.97 12.12 12.74
CA LYS A 442 6.82 12.60 13.86
C LYS A 442 6.31 12.12 15.23
N ASN A 443 4.99 12.08 15.39
CA ASN A 443 4.30 11.49 16.53
C ASN A 443 3.59 10.22 16.06
N PRO A 444 4.28 9.06 16.03
CA PRO A 444 3.76 7.90 15.35
C PRO A 444 2.58 7.29 16.11
N ARG A 445 1.60 6.79 15.36
CA ARG A 445 0.51 5.98 15.92
C ARG A 445 0.97 4.54 16.10
N LEU A 446 0.51 3.89 17.17
CA LEU A 446 0.52 2.43 17.24
C LEU A 446 -0.44 1.89 16.19
N ILE A 447 0.04 0.93 15.41
CA ILE A 447 -0.72 0.26 14.37
C ILE A 447 -1.11 -1.12 14.88
N VAL A 448 -2.42 -1.34 15.03
CA VAL A 448 -3.00 -2.60 15.49
C VAL A 448 -3.80 -3.22 14.37
N ALA A 449 -3.44 -4.42 13.94
CA ALA A 449 -4.22 -5.17 12.96
C ALA A 449 -5.07 -6.23 13.66
N TYR A 450 -6.39 -6.20 13.44
CA TYR A 450 -7.34 -7.13 14.02
C TYR A 450 -7.93 -8.05 12.94
N PHE A 451 -7.74 -9.35 13.12
CA PHE A 451 -8.25 -10.41 12.26
C PHE A 451 -9.19 -11.32 13.07
N PRO A 452 -10.46 -10.91 13.28
CA PRO A 452 -11.37 -11.53 14.25
C PRO A 452 -11.61 -13.03 14.04
N HIS A 453 -11.51 -13.51 12.79
CA HIS A 453 -11.85 -14.89 12.45
C HIS A 453 -10.67 -15.70 11.92
N GLN A 454 -9.45 -15.20 12.07
CA GLN A 454 -8.27 -15.88 11.57
C GLN A 454 -7.55 -16.61 12.68
N SER A 455 -7.14 -17.85 12.39
CA SER A 455 -6.28 -18.62 13.26
C SER A 455 -4.88 -18.03 13.32
N PHE A 456 -4.32 -17.93 14.53
CA PHE A 456 -2.95 -17.46 14.76
C PHE A 456 -1.89 -18.44 14.24
N SER A 457 -2.27 -19.68 13.93
CA SER A 457 -1.36 -20.71 13.42
C SER A 457 -0.54 -20.25 12.21
N GLN A 458 -1.11 -19.36 11.39
CA GLN A 458 -0.48 -18.79 10.19
C GLN A 458 0.67 -17.82 10.51
N PHE A 459 0.74 -17.32 11.74
CA PHE A 459 1.74 -16.36 12.21
C PHE A 459 2.87 -17.03 12.99
N MET A 460 2.71 -18.28 13.40
CA MET A 460 3.66 -18.93 14.29
C MET A 460 4.88 -19.44 13.54
N ASP A 461 6.05 -18.93 13.94
CA ASP A 461 7.33 -19.49 13.54
C ASP A 461 7.50 -20.92 14.10
N THR A 462 8.37 -21.70 13.46
CA THR A 462 8.85 -22.96 14.01
C THR A 462 10.35 -22.89 14.23
N ASN A 463 10.89 -23.72 15.13
CA ASN A 463 12.34 -23.76 15.41
C ASN A 463 13.21 -23.98 14.15
N LYS A 464 12.63 -24.49 13.06
CA LYS A 464 13.32 -24.77 11.80
C LYS A 464 13.04 -23.75 10.69
N LYS A 465 12.02 -22.89 10.84
CA LYS A 465 11.55 -22.02 9.76
C LYS A 465 10.87 -20.78 10.33
N ILE A 466 11.47 -19.64 10.02
CA ILE A 466 10.82 -18.33 10.14
C ILE A 466 9.83 -18.20 8.97
N VAL A 467 8.59 -17.82 9.26
CA VAL A 467 7.62 -17.47 8.21
C VAL A 467 8.14 -16.20 7.53
N ALA A 468 8.44 -16.26 6.23
CA ALA A 468 9.08 -15.17 5.50
C ALA A 468 8.39 -14.95 4.14
N ASN A 469 7.06 -14.91 4.12
CA ASN A 469 6.35 -14.48 2.93
C ASN A 469 6.22 -12.95 2.92
N LYS A 470 5.98 -12.38 1.72
CA LYS A 470 5.81 -10.94 1.49
C LYS A 470 4.91 -10.26 2.54
N GLY A 471 3.75 -10.85 2.81
CA GLY A 471 2.80 -10.25 3.75
C GLY A 471 3.28 -10.22 5.20
N PHE A 472 4.03 -11.23 5.63
CA PHE A 472 4.59 -11.26 6.98
C PHE A 472 5.76 -10.28 7.14
N ILE A 473 6.61 -10.17 6.11
CA ILE A 473 7.68 -9.16 6.05
C ILE A 473 7.10 -7.76 6.23
N LEU A 474 6.02 -7.44 5.50
CA LEU A 474 5.33 -6.15 5.60
C LEU A 474 4.67 -5.93 6.96
N LEU A 475 3.97 -6.93 7.48
CA LEU A 475 3.30 -6.84 8.78
C LEU A 475 4.28 -6.54 9.92
N ARG A 476 5.45 -7.19 9.92
CA ARG A 476 6.51 -6.95 10.92
C ARG A 476 6.99 -5.51 10.96
N GLU A 477 7.08 -4.87 9.80
CA GLU A 477 7.57 -3.50 9.72
C GLU A 477 6.46 -2.47 9.97
N LEU A 478 5.25 -2.77 9.54
CA LEU A 478 4.15 -1.79 9.48
C LEU A 478 3.19 -1.86 10.66
N VAL A 479 3.15 -2.98 11.39
CA VAL A 479 2.19 -3.24 12.47
C VAL A 479 2.93 -3.50 13.77
N ASP A 480 2.48 -2.89 14.87
CA ASP A 480 3.10 -3.03 16.19
C ASP A 480 2.69 -4.35 16.86
N PHE A 481 1.42 -4.73 16.74
CA PHE A 481 0.94 -6.06 17.09
C PHE A 481 -0.36 -6.42 16.38
N VAL A 482 -0.65 -7.71 16.34
CA VAL A 482 -1.81 -8.29 15.68
C VAL A 482 -2.71 -8.95 16.71
N ILE A 483 -4.02 -8.74 16.61
CA ILE A 483 -5.03 -9.46 17.38
C ILE A 483 -5.73 -10.45 16.44
N LEU A 484 -5.80 -11.71 16.85
CA LEU A 484 -6.34 -12.82 16.05
C LEU A 484 -7.57 -13.44 16.74
N GLY A 485 -8.20 -14.38 16.05
CA GLY A 485 -9.37 -15.09 16.55
C GLY A 485 -9.13 -15.68 17.95
N GLY A 486 -10.19 -15.70 18.75
CA GLY A 486 -10.11 -16.07 20.17
C GLY A 486 -9.44 -15.02 21.04
N GLY A 487 -8.85 -13.95 20.49
CA GLY A 487 -8.13 -12.86 21.18
C GLY A 487 -6.63 -13.12 21.36
N VAL A 488 -6.04 -13.98 20.53
CA VAL A 488 -4.59 -14.26 20.61
C VAL A 488 -3.85 -13.04 20.09
N ILE A 489 -2.89 -12.52 20.85
CA ILE A 489 -2.09 -11.36 20.47
C ILE A 489 -0.73 -11.85 19.98
N ILE A 490 -0.32 -11.38 18.80
CA ILE A 490 0.99 -11.63 18.22
C ILE A 490 1.77 -10.33 18.16
N ARG A 491 2.97 -10.34 18.74
CA ARG A 491 3.96 -9.29 18.60
C ARG A 491 5.13 -9.77 17.75
N PHE A 492 5.81 -8.86 17.07
CA PHE A 492 7.03 -9.15 16.34
C PHE A 492 8.25 -8.67 17.14
N LYS A 493 9.22 -9.56 17.36
CA LYS A 493 10.51 -9.25 17.98
C LYS A 493 11.43 -8.55 16.99
N ASP A 494 12.50 -7.93 17.51
CA ASP A 494 13.53 -7.27 16.70
C ASP A 494 14.24 -8.24 15.72
N ASP A 495 14.33 -9.52 16.07
CA ASP A 495 14.84 -10.58 15.19
C ASP A 495 13.81 -11.05 14.14
N GLY A 496 12.66 -10.38 14.08
CA GLY A 496 11.51 -10.67 13.24
C GLY A 496 10.57 -11.72 13.81
N ARG A 497 10.94 -12.53 14.80
CA ARG A 497 10.11 -13.67 15.21
C ARG A 497 8.76 -13.23 15.77
N ALA A 498 7.71 -13.96 15.43
CA ALA A 498 6.41 -13.77 16.04
C ALA A 498 6.37 -14.42 17.44
N GLU A 499 5.87 -13.66 18.41
CA GLU A 499 5.66 -14.07 19.78
C GLU A 499 4.19 -13.94 20.16
N VAL A 500 3.66 -14.96 20.80
CA VAL A 500 2.32 -14.92 21.39
C VAL A 500 2.43 -14.31 22.79
N LEU A 501 1.60 -13.32 23.05
CA LEU A 501 1.49 -12.63 24.32
C LEU A 501 0.41 -13.22 25.24
#